data_AF-A0A150P2B0-F1
#
_entry.id   AF-A0A150P2B0-F1
#
_cell.length_a   1.000
_cell.length_b   1.000
_cell.length_c   1.000
_cell.angle_alpha   90.00
_cell.angle_beta   90.00
_cell.angle_gamma   90.00
#
_symmetry.space_group_name_H-M   'P 1'
#
loop_
_entity.id
_entity.type
_entity.pdbx_description
1 polymer ?
#
loop_
_entity_poly.entity_id
_entity_poly.type
_entity_poly.pdbx_seq_one_letter_code
_entity_poly.pdbx_strand_id
1 'polypeptide(L)'
;MSRTHDLLILIAALAAGVAQTGCLAEALEGEPAEGQLGSTGEALTSTNRLSMNRLSMNRLSMNGLSAGGLSPTGADLSSTELIETPEGRELLTYVIRCALPEGESLSGAHGGVTYTFPGGVGVAPDWRDEPLDPAGQRWVSACLLAHVNGYGVEVPISLRGEHEALGTTTTERAQFNAQEAAFYGNLFGSGPDHGMYACAGAAVEAQCGASSSAEVPWRSCGASEGCALAFAGPCRDLAQPELQTCENTSADFVEDCYTEASGPDGWSGGLVKYPEVITVYLERDDFNALYPGCAPLP
;
A
#
# COMPACT_ATOMS: atom_id res chain seq x y z
N MET A 1 81.32 -32.43 33.14
CA MET A 1 82.37 -31.56 32.57
C MET A 1 81.81 -30.13 32.57
N SER A 2 82.60 -29.20 33.10
CA SER A 2 82.28 -27.81 33.44
C SER A 2 82.46 -26.83 32.27
N ARG A 3 81.67 -25.74 32.23
CA ARG A 3 81.97 -24.34 31.81
C ARG A 3 80.65 -23.64 31.40
N THR A 4 80.05 -22.71 32.15
CA THR A 4 80.35 -21.26 32.28
C THR A 4 80.79 -20.57 30.99
N HIS A 5 80.00 -19.62 30.47
CA HIS A 5 80.23 -18.16 30.53
C HIS A 5 79.19 -17.37 29.70
N ASP A 6 78.87 -16.20 30.25
CA ASP A 6 78.01 -15.11 29.80
C ASP A 6 78.32 -14.54 28.40
N LEU A 7 77.34 -13.94 27.70
CA LEU A 7 77.13 -12.48 27.66
C LEU A 7 76.02 -12.07 26.66
N LEU A 8 75.29 -11.03 27.09
CA LEU A 8 74.18 -10.28 26.50
C LEU A 8 74.26 -9.92 25.01
N ILE A 9 73.08 -9.77 24.36
CA ILE A 9 72.55 -8.47 23.89
C ILE A 9 71.04 -8.59 23.64
N LEU A 10 70.29 -7.69 24.29
CA LEU A 10 68.86 -7.41 24.11
C LEU A 10 68.57 -6.86 22.71
N ILE A 11 67.53 -7.36 22.04
CA ILE A 11 66.60 -6.50 21.28
C ILE A 11 65.18 -6.96 21.58
N ALA A 12 64.43 -6.07 22.23
CA ALA A 12 63.02 -6.22 22.53
C ALA A 12 62.18 -6.07 21.24
N ALA A 13 61.30 -7.02 20.97
CA ALA A 13 60.19 -6.84 20.05
C ALA A 13 58.91 -7.22 20.80
N LEU A 14 58.07 -6.21 21.07
CA LEU A 14 56.74 -6.39 21.61
C LEU A 14 55.88 -7.18 20.61
N ALA A 15 55.42 -8.36 21.01
CA ALA A 15 54.27 -9.01 20.41
C ALA A 15 53.19 -9.13 21.49
N ALA A 16 52.23 -8.21 21.44
CA ALA A 16 51.02 -8.26 22.24
C ALA A 16 50.18 -9.46 21.80
N GLY A 17 49.81 -10.30 22.77
CA GLY A 17 48.95 -11.44 22.55
C GLY A 17 47.48 -11.05 22.39
N VAL A 18 46.73 -11.93 21.72
CA VAL A 18 45.30 -12.12 21.99
C VAL A 18 45.05 -13.63 22.01
N ALA A 19 44.56 -14.10 23.15
CA ALA A 19 44.13 -15.47 23.38
C ALA A 19 42.86 -15.77 22.58
N GLN A 20 42.83 -16.92 21.89
CA GLN A 20 41.59 -17.47 21.37
C GLN A 20 40.86 -18.20 22.49
N THR A 21 39.80 -17.59 23.02
CA THR A 21 38.75 -18.28 23.75
C THR A 21 37.67 -18.68 22.76
N GLY A 22 37.61 -19.97 22.41
CA GLY A 22 36.50 -20.55 21.67
C GLY A 22 35.26 -20.61 22.56
N CYS A 23 34.19 -19.94 22.13
CA CYS A 23 32.86 -20.09 22.72
C CYS A 23 32.09 -21.10 21.87
N LEU A 24 31.73 -22.24 22.47
CA LEU A 24 30.65 -23.08 21.96
C LEU A 24 29.35 -22.27 22.07
N ALA A 25 28.66 -22.08 20.96
CA ALA A 25 27.27 -21.65 20.96
C ALA A 25 26.44 -22.76 20.31
N GLU A 26 25.66 -23.44 21.15
CA GLU A 26 24.54 -24.30 20.73
C GLU A 26 23.55 -23.46 19.92
N ALA A 27 23.20 -23.94 18.73
CA ALA A 27 22.17 -23.34 17.89
C ALA A 27 20.80 -23.59 18.53
N LEU A 28 20.25 -22.56 19.19
CA LEU A 28 18.82 -22.44 19.41
C LEU A 28 18.24 -21.70 18.21
N GLU A 29 17.36 -22.39 17.49
CA GLU A 29 16.57 -21.83 16.40
C GLU A 29 15.68 -20.71 16.96
N GLY A 30 16.05 -19.47 16.63
CA GLY A 30 15.25 -18.28 16.86
C GLY A 30 14.78 -17.72 15.53
N GLU A 31 13.46 -17.65 15.36
CA GLU A 31 12.77 -16.97 14.26
C GLU A 31 13.35 -15.55 14.04
N PRO A 32 13.49 -15.07 12.79
CA PRO A 32 14.04 -13.76 12.54
C PRO A 32 13.09 -12.68 13.06
N ALA A 33 13.56 -11.89 14.01
CA ALA A 33 12.93 -10.64 14.41
C ALA A 33 12.93 -9.68 13.21
N GLU A 34 11.75 -9.31 12.74
CA GLU A 34 11.59 -8.30 11.70
C GLU A 34 12.13 -6.95 12.19
N GLY A 35 12.93 -6.34 11.32
CA GLY A 35 13.74 -5.18 11.61
C GLY A 35 12.92 -3.95 11.98
N GLN A 36 13.31 -3.35 13.10
CA GLN A 36 12.93 -2.01 13.50
C GLN A 36 13.59 -1.00 12.56
N LEU A 37 12.80 -0.34 11.71
CA LEU A 37 13.24 0.83 10.95
C LEU A 37 12.63 2.08 11.57
N GLY A 38 13.52 2.96 12.05
CA GLY A 38 13.18 4.28 12.51
C GLY A 38 13.68 5.33 11.52
N SER A 39 12.75 6.20 11.12
CA SER A 39 12.85 7.63 10.84
C SER A 39 14.03 8.16 10.03
N THR A 40 13.73 8.68 8.82
CA THR A 40 13.89 10.11 8.48
C THR A 40 13.18 10.43 7.14
N GLY A 41 12.01 11.08 7.16
CA GLY A 41 11.40 11.73 5.98
C GLY A 41 11.44 10.90 4.69
N GLU A 42 11.16 9.61 4.80
CA GLU A 42 11.24 8.67 3.69
C GLU A 42 10.00 8.83 2.80
N ALA A 43 10.20 8.69 1.49
CA ALA A 43 9.13 8.63 0.50
C ALA A 43 7.97 7.74 0.99
N LEU A 44 6.73 8.05 0.63
CA LEU A 44 5.57 7.21 0.92
C LEU A 44 5.59 5.96 0.04
N THR A 45 6.62 5.13 0.25
CA THR A 45 6.83 3.85 -0.40
C THR A 45 6.11 2.81 0.45
N SER A 46 5.05 2.26 -0.11
CA SER A 46 4.27 1.21 0.54
C SER A 46 4.36 -0.09 -0.26
N THR A 47 3.97 -1.21 0.34
CA THR A 47 4.00 -2.53 -0.32
C THR A 47 2.56 -3.00 -0.50
N ASN A 48 2.21 -3.46 -1.70
CA ASN A 48 0.89 -4.01 -2.01
C ASN A 48 0.78 -5.50 -1.60
N ARG A 49 0.34 -5.80 -0.37
CA ARG A 49 0.11 -7.21 0.06
C ARG A 49 -1.36 -7.61 0.22
N LEU A 50 -2.32 -6.69 0.05
CA LEU A 50 -3.70 -6.95 0.43
C LEU A 50 -4.44 -7.83 -0.61
N SER A 51 -4.95 -8.99 -0.21
CA SER A 51 -5.74 -9.83 -1.13
C SER A 51 -7.19 -9.32 -1.32
N MET A 52 -7.66 -9.22 -2.57
CA MET A 52 -9.04 -8.80 -2.90
C MET A 52 -10.14 -9.75 -2.45
N ASN A 53 -9.84 -11.06 -2.44
CA ASN A 53 -10.78 -12.06 -1.93
C ASN A 53 -11.12 -11.77 -0.46
N ARG A 54 -10.17 -11.19 0.30
CA ARG A 54 -10.36 -10.82 1.71
C ARG A 54 -11.18 -9.54 1.88
N LEU A 55 -11.00 -8.56 1.00
CA LEU A 55 -11.82 -7.33 0.98
C LEU A 55 -13.29 -7.62 0.66
N SER A 56 -13.55 -8.51 -0.28
CA SER A 56 -14.93 -8.82 -0.70
C SER A 56 -15.69 -9.70 0.29
N MET A 57 -15.02 -10.56 1.08
CA MET A 57 -15.67 -11.42 2.07
C MET A 57 -16.01 -10.71 3.40
N ASN A 58 -15.39 -9.57 3.69
CA ASN A 58 -15.48 -8.90 5.00
C ASN A 58 -16.27 -7.57 5.00
N ARG A 59 -17.10 -7.34 3.98
CA ARG A 59 -17.80 -6.06 3.79
C ARG A 59 -18.71 -5.65 4.94
N LEU A 60 -19.44 -6.61 5.52
CA LEU A 60 -20.33 -6.32 6.67
C LEU A 60 -19.53 -5.85 7.88
N SER A 61 -18.35 -6.44 8.12
CA SER A 61 -17.48 -6.07 9.23
C SER A 61 -16.82 -4.70 9.00
N MET A 62 -16.50 -4.33 7.76
CA MET A 62 -16.04 -2.97 7.42
C MET A 62 -17.13 -1.92 7.64
N ASN A 63 -18.38 -2.22 7.29
CA ASN A 63 -19.52 -1.33 7.55
C ASN A 63 -19.75 -1.09 9.04
N GLY A 64 -19.58 -2.14 9.87
CA GLY A 64 -19.60 -2.01 11.33
C GLY A 64 -18.48 -1.12 11.84
N LEU A 65 -17.28 -1.25 11.27
CA LEU A 65 -16.10 -0.48 11.68
C LEU A 65 -16.24 1.02 11.39
N SER A 66 -16.82 1.41 10.25
CA SER A 66 -17.02 2.83 9.91
C SER A 66 -18.10 3.55 10.74
N ALA A 67 -18.98 2.79 11.41
CA ALA A 67 -20.12 3.34 12.13
C ALA A 67 -19.76 3.94 13.50
N GLY A 68 -18.56 3.64 14.01
CA GLY A 68 -18.00 4.18 15.24
C GLY A 68 -16.65 4.88 15.01
N GLY A 69 -16.20 5.65 16.00
CA GLY A 69 -14.81 6.08 16.07
C GLY A 69 -13.95 4.96 16.65
N LEU A 70 -12.76 4.77 16.08
CA LEU A 70 -11.82 3.72 16.46
C LEU A 70 -11.24 3.99 17.86
N SER A 71 -11.99 3.64 18.90
CA SER A 71 -11.65 4.05 20.27
C SER A 71 -10.28 3.49 20.71
N PRO A 72 -9.36 4.36 21.19
CA PRO A 72 -8.03 3.95 21.66
C PRO A 72 -8.07 3.07 22.93
N THR A 73 -9.23 2.97 23.60
CA THR A 73 -9.41 2.10 24.77
C THR A 73 -9.65 0.64 24.41
N GLY A 74 -9.58 0.28 23.12
CA GLY A 74 -9.59 -1.09 22.63
C GLY A 74 -10.97 -1.74 22.57
N ALA A 75 -12.04 -1.07 23.01
CA ALA A 75 -13.38 -1.63 23.01
C ALA A 75 -13.99 -1.81 21.60
N ASP A 76 -13.56 -0.99 20.63
CA ASP A 76 -14.16 -0.97 19.28
C ASP A 76 -13.45 -1.91 18.29
N LEU A 77 -12.12 -2.08 18.43
CA LEU A 77 -11.39 -3.10 17.64
C LEU A 77 -11.48 -4.51 18.21
N SER A 78 -11.75 -4.66 19.52
CA SER A 78 -11.93 -5.99 20.12
C SER A 78 -13.31 -6.58 19.86
N SER A 79 -14.28 -5.76 19.45
CA SER A 79 -15.66 -6.16 19.19
C SER A 79 -15.92 -6.56 17.73
N THR A 80 -14.94 -6.32 16.83
CA THR A 80 -15.07 -6.71 15.42
C THR A 80 -14.72 -8.18 15.20
N GLU A 81 -15.51 -8.86 14.37
CA GLU A 81 -15.25 -10.25 13.95
C GLU A 81 -13.93 -10.37 13.14
N LEU A 82 -13.40 -9.24 12.63
CA LEU A 82 -12.13 -9.23 11.91
C LEU A 82 -10.95 -9.64 12.79
N ILE A 83 -10.99 -9.34 14.09
CA ILE A 83 -9.85 -9.63 14.97
C ILE A 83 -9.70 -11.13 15.28
N GLU A 84 -10.76 -11.91 15.08
CA GLU A 84 -10.82 -13.34 15.41
C GLU A 84 -9.91 -14.17 14.49
N THR A 85 -9.82 -13.79 13.21
CA THR A 85 -9.10 -14.55 12.19
C THR A 85 -7.77 -13.90 11.80
N PRO A 86 -6.74 -14.67 11.41
CA PRO A 86 -5.51 -14.11 10.85
C PRO A 86 -5.77 -13.19 9.65
N GLU A 87 -6.67 -13.58 8.76
CA GLU A 87 -7.02 -12.83 7.55
C GLU A 87 -7.71 -11.51 7.86
N GLY A 88 -8.61 -11.48 8.86
CA GLY A 88 -9.26 -10.25 9.29
C GLY A 88 -8.29 -9.30 10.01
N ARG A 89 -7.31 -9.83 10.77
CA ARG A 89 -6.24 -9.01 11.36
C ARG A 89 -5.32 -8.40 10.30
N GLU A 90 -5.06 -9.11 9.22
CA GLU A 90 -4.32 -8.55 8.08
C GLU A 90 -5.11 -7.40 7.43
N LEU A 91 -6.43 -7.57 7.23
CA LEU A 91 -7.28 -6.48 6.76
C LEU A 91 -7.26 -5.28 7.72
N LEU A 92 -7.39 -5.50 9.03
CA LEU A 92 -7.28 -4.45 10.04
C LEU A 92 -5.94 -3.72 9.96
N THR A 93 -4.84 -4.44 9.73
CA THR A 93 -3.52 -3.83 9.55
C THR A 93 -3.53 -2.81 8.42
N TYR A 94 -4.13 -3.15 7.27
CA TYR A 94 -4.22 -2.23 6.13
C TYR A 94 -5.23 -1.10 6.35
N VAL A 95 -6.36 -1.36 6.98
CA VAL A 95 -7.35 -0.33 7.31
C VAL A 95 -6.73 0.73 8.21
N ILE A 96 -6.05 0.30 9.29
CA ILE A 96 -5.40 1.23 10.23
C ILE A 96 -4.21 1.92 9.58
N ARG A 97 -3.41 1.21 8.78
CA ARG A 97 -2.30 1.79 8.02
C ARG A 97 -2.78 2.90 7.07
N CYS A 98 -3.89 2.69 6.37
CA CYS A 98 -4.44 3.71 5.47
C CYS A 98 -5.01 4.89 6.26
N ALA A 99 -5.81 4.63 7.30
CA ALA A 99 -6.51 5.66 8.05
C ALA A 99 -5.57 6.55 8.87
N LEU A 100 -4.63 5.96 9.60
CA LEU A 100 -3.82 6.68 10.58
C LEU A 100 -2.40 6.94 10.07
N PRO A 101 -1.76 8.06 10.47
CA PRO A 101 -0.40 8.39 10.06
C PRO A 101 0.64 7.50 10.76
N GLU A 102 1.89 7.57 10.28
CA GLU A 102 3.02 6.94 10.96
C GLU A 102 3.17 7.45 12.41
N GLY A 103 3.61 6.58 13.32
CA GLY A 103 3.79 6.89 14.75
C GLY A 103 2.50 6.72 15.57
N GLU A 104 1.37 6.56 14.90
CA GLU A 104 0.09 6.23 15.50
C GLU A 104 -0.21 4.73 15.40
N SER A 105 -1.00 4.20 16.33
CA SER A 105 -1.44 2.81 16.32
C SER A 105 -2.75 2.63 17.10
N LEU A 106 -3.43 1.52 16.83
CA LEU A 106 -4.59 1.06 17.59
C LEU A 106 -4.37 -0.38 18.02
N SER A 107 -5.02 -0.80 19.10
CA SER A 107 -4.92 -2.17 19.61
C SER A 107 -6.29 -2.76 19.91
N GLY A 108 -6.42 -4.07 19.71
CA GLY A 108 -7.58 -4.86 20.08
C GLY A 108 -7.16 -6.19 20.71
N ALA A 109 -8.03 -6.81 21.50
CA ALA A 109 -7.76 -8.07 22.18
C ALA A 109 -8.73 -9.16 21.75
N HIS A 110 -8.21 -10.35 21.44
CA HIS A 110 -9.00 -11.54 21.16
C HIS A 110 -8.31 -12.79 21.70
N GLY A 111 -9.06 -13.69 22.33
CA GLY A 111 -8.51 -14.94 22.87
C GLY A 111 -7.42 -14.76 23.93
N GLY A 112 -7.43 -13.64 24.67
CA GLY A 112 -6.40 -13.31 25.66
C GLY A 112 -5.09 -12.75 25.07
N VAL A 113 -5.03 -12.52 23.76
CA VAL A 113 -3.90 -11.91 23.05
C VAL A 113 -4.29 -10.49 22.62
N THR A 114 -3.40 -9.53 22.86
CA THR A 114 -3.53 -8.16 22.34
C THR A 114 -2.76 -8.05 21.02
N TYR A 115 -3.44 -7.54 20.00
CA TYR A 115 -2.89 -7.22 18.68
C TYR A 115 -2.80 -5.72 18.52
N THR A 116 -1.69 -5.23 17.97
CA THR A 116 -1.45 -3.82 17.70
C THR A 116 -1.30 -3.61 16.20
N PHE A 117 -2.02 -2.64 15.67
CA PHE A 117 -2.08 -2.29 14.26
C PHE A 117 -1.48 -0.87 14.08
N PRO A 118 -0.30 -0.75 13.44
CA PRO A 118 0.33 0.55 13.22
C PRO A 118 -0.34 1.32 12.07
N GLY A 119 -0.38 2.64 12.19
CA GLY A 119 -0.67 3.57 11.10
C GLY A 119 0.48 3.66 10.10
N GLY A 120 0.26 4.39 9.00
CA GLY A 120 1.28 4.68 8.00
C GLY A 120 0.91 5.85 7.10
N VAL A 121 -0.10 5.68 6.24
CA VAL A 121 -0.47 6.66 5.21
C VAL A 121 -1.18 7.87 5.82
N GLY A 122 -2.23 7.65 6.64
CA GLY A 122 -2.88 8.74 7.36
C GLY A 122 -3.89 9.57 6.55
N VAL A 123 -4.70 8.93 5.70
CA VAL A 123 -5.74 9.65 4.92
C VAL A 123 -7.05 9.90 5.69
N ALA A 124 -7.16 9.47 6.94
CA ALA A 124 -8.33 9.70 7.80
C ALA A 124 -7.98 9.66 9.30
N PRO A 125 -7.09 10.54 9.80
CA PRO A 125 -6.62 10.50 11.19
C PRO A 125 -7.74 10.71 12.22
N ASP A 126 -8.74 11.54 11.88
CA ASP A 126 -9.87 11.88 12.76
C ASP A 126 -10.76 10.67 13.11
N TRP A 127 -10.66 9.56 12.34
CA TRP A 127 -11.41 8.33 12.60
C TRP A 127 -11.11 7.71 13.97
N ARG A 128 -10.02 8.12 14.64
CA ARG A 128 -9.77 7.73 16.03
C ARG A 128 -10.86 8.16 16.99
N ASP A 129 -11.34 9.38 16.82
CA ASP A 129 -12.19 10.05 17.79
C ASP A 129 -13.64 10.12 17.31
N GLU A 130 -13.85 10.10 15.99
CA GLU A 130 -15.16 10.26 15.37
C GLU A 130 -15.41 9.20 14.29
N PRO A 131 -16.68 8.88 13.97
CA PRO A 131 -17.00 8.00 12.86
C PRO A 131 -16.46 8.53 11.52
N LEU A 132 -16.10 7.61 10.63
CA LEU A 132 -15.59 7.96 9.32
C LEU A 132 -16.68 8.64 8.47
N ASP A 133 -16.45 9.89 8.09
CA ASP A 133 -17.36 10.62 7.19
C ASP A 133 -17.28 10.07 5.74
N PRO A 134 -18.17 10.48 4.83
CA PRO A 134 -18.15 9.96 3.46
C PRO A 134 -16.83 10.19 2.70
N ALA A 135 -16.13 11.30 2.95
CA ALA A 135 -14.86 11.58 2.28
C ALA A 135 -13.75 10.66 2.81
N GLY A 136 -13.62 10.52 4.13
CA GLY A 136 -12.71 9.58 4.78
C GLY A 136 -12.96 8.14 4.35
N GLN A 137 -14.23 7.74 4.20
CA GLN A 137 -14.61 6.43 3.67
C GLN A 137 -14.03 6.19 2.28
N ARG A 138 -14.14 7.19 1.38
CA ARG A 138 -13.62 7.07 0.01
C ARG A 138 -12.10 7.11 -0.03
N TRP A 139 -11.44 7.96 0.76
CA TRP A 139 -9.98 7.98 0.88
C TRP A 139 -9.40 6.66 1.40
N VAL A 140 -9.94 6.12 2.49
CA VAL A 140 -9.52 4.82 3.03
C VAL A 140 -9.79 3.72 2.01
N SER A 141 -10.94 3.75 1.34
CA SER A 141 -11.27 2.78 0.27
C SER A 141 -10.26 2.83 -0.88
N ALA A 142 -9.95 4.02 -1.39
CA ALA A 142 -8.96 4.22 -2.44
C ALA A 142 -7.58 3.67 -2.01
N CYS A 143 -7.17 3.91 -0.76
CA CYS A 143 -5.89 3.44 -0.24
C CYS A 143 -5.85 1.91 -0.12
N LEU A 144 -6.92 1.30 0.39
CA LEU A 144 -7.06 -0.16 0.47
C LEU A 144 -6.98 -0.81 -0.92
N LEU A 145 -7.71 -0.27 -1.89
CA LEU A 145 -7.67 -0.72 -3.28
C LEU A 145 -6.29 -0.53 -3.90
N ALA A 146 -5.61 0.58 -3.59
CA ALA A 146 -4.24 0.82 -4.01
C ALA A 146 -3.22 -0.14 -3.36
N HIS A 147 -3.57 -0.87 -2.29
CA HIS A 147 -2.73 -1.92 -1.71
C HIS A 147 -3.08 -3.34 -2.16
N VAL A 148 -4.10 -3.47 -3.00
CA VAL A 148 -4.52 -4.77 -3.49
C VAL A 148 -3.43 -5.44 -4.31
N ASN A 149 -3.25 -6.73 -4.08
CA ASN A 149 -2.39 -7.61 -4.84
C ASN A 149 -3.05 -8.98 -5.05
N GLY A 150 -3.75 -9.10 -6.17
CA GLY A 150 -4.46 -10.29 -6.62
C GLY A 150 -3.56 -11.41 -7.14
N TYR A 151 -2.29 -11.14 -7.44
CA TYR A 151 -1.35 -12.14 -7.97
C TYR A 151 -0.23 -12.53 -7.00
N GLY A 152 -0.16 -11.91 -5.82
CA GLY A 152 0.81 -12.24 -4.77
C GLY A 152 2.24 -11.80 -5.09
N VAL A 153 2.43 -10.91 -6.06
CA VAL A 153 3.74 -10.30 -6.38
C VAL A 153 3.78 -8.92 -5.76
N GLU A 154 4.55 -8.79 -4.69
CA GLU A 154 4.67 -7.56 -3.92
C GLU A 154 5.70 -6.64 -4.56
N VAL A 155 5.31 -5.40 -4.81
CA VAL A 155 6.19 -4.34 -5.32
C VAL A 155 6.08 -3.09 -4.45
N PRO A 156 7.16 -2.31 -4.32
CA PRO A 156 7.09 -0.96 -3.80
C PRO A 156 6.16 -0.12 -4.68
N ILE A 157 5.30 0.70 -4.07
CA ILE A 157 4.41 1.63 -4.76
C ILE A 157 4.51 3.02 -4.16
N SER A 158 4.42 4.04 -5.02
CA SER A 158 4.25 5.45 -4.64
C SER A 158 2.77 5.81 -4.77
N LEU A 159 2.17 6.25 -3.66
CA LEU A 159 0.77 6.70 -3.61
C LEU A 159 0.70 8.21 -3.77
N ARG A 160 -0.16 8.70 -4.66
CA ARG A 160 -0.31 10.13 -4.96
C ARG A 160 -1.77 10.53 -5.07
N GLY A 161 -2.09 11.72 -4.60
CA GLY A 161 -3.43 12.31 -4.67
C GLY A 161 -3.43 13.71 -4.09
N GLU A 162 -4.59 14.36 -4.10
CA GLU A 162 -4.78 15.72 -3.56
C GLU A 162 -4.53 15.79 -2.05
N HIS A 163 -4.81 14.69 -1.34
CA HIS A 163 -4.71 14.63 0.11
C HIS A 163 -3.29 14.93 0.61
N GLU A 164 -3.15 15.76 1.65
CA GLU A 164 -1.85 16.19 2.18
C GLU A 164 -0.95 15.02 2.62
N ALA A 165 -1.57 13.97 3.14
CA ALA A 165 -0.90 12.74 3.55
C ALA A 165 -0.34 11.89 2.39
N LEU A 166 -0.58 12.29 1.13
CA LEU A 166 -0.05 11.67 -0.08
C LEU A 166 1.03 12.53 -0.76
N GLY A 167 1.59 13.49 -0.02
CA GLY A 167 2.69 14.33 -0.47
C GLY A 167 3.94 13.52 -0.79
N THR A 168 4.52 13.72 -1.97
CA THR A 168 5.71 12.99 -2.43
C THR A 168 6.94 13.88 -2.52
N THR A 169 8.13 13.26 -2.44
CA THR A 169 9.41 13.96 -2.64
C THR A 169 9.83 13.95 -4.10
N THR A 170 10.76 14.85 -4.48
CA THR A 170 11.33 14.84 -5.83
C THR A 170 12.10 13.54 -6.12
N THR A 171 12.75 12.97 -5.11
CA THR A 171 13.45 11.67 -5.25
C THR A 171 12.47 10.55 -5.51
N GLU A 172 11.36 10.49 -4.76
CA GLU A 172 10.29 9.53 -4.96
C GLU A 172 9.70 9.64 -6.36
N ARG A 173 9.40 10.86 -6.82
CA ARG A 173 8.88 11.09 -8.18
C ARG A 173 9.86 10.67 -9.27
N ALA A 174 11.16 10.77 -9.03
CA ALA A 174 12.19 10.32 -9.98
C ALA A 174 12.33 8.79 -10.02
N GLN A 175 12.17 8.12 -8.88
CA GLN A 175 12.27 6.67 -8.74
C GLN A 175 11.00 5.96 -9.24
N PHE A 176 9.82 6.46 -8.84
CA PHE A 176 8.51 5.95 -9.22
C PHE A 176 7.93 6.81 -10.34
N ASN A 177 8.25 6.47 -11.58
CA ASN A 177 7.90 7.27 -12.76
C ASN A 177 6.95 6.58 -13.73
N ALA A 178 6.50 5.36 -13.43
CA ALA A 178 5.51 4.63 -14.21
C ALA A 178 4.13 4.75 -13.55
N GLN A 179 3.27 5.64 -14.07
CA GLN A 179 1.88 5.77 -13.60
C GLN A 179 1.08 4.52 -13.99
N GLU A 180 0.78 3.67 -13.02
CA GLU A 180 0.16 2.36 -13.23
C GLU A 180 -1.36 2.48 -13.37
N ALA A 181 -2.01 3.05 -12.36
CA ALA A 181 -3.46 3.07 -12.24
C ALA A 181 -3.89 4.14 -11.23
N ALA A 182 -5.18 4.45 -11.22
CA ALA A 182 -5.80 5.15 -10.11
C ALA A 182 -6.96 4.32 -9.53
N PHE A 183 -7.12 4.41 -8.21
CA PHE A 183 -8.08 3.62 -7.43
C PHE A 183 -9.00 4.56 -6.64
N TYR A 184 -10.29 4.23 -6.62
CA TYR A 184 -11.33 5.03 -5.99
C TYR A 184 -12.60 4.20 -5.75
N GLY A 185 -13.51 4.72 -4.95
CA GLY A 185 -14.75 4.04 -4.61
C GLY A 185 -15.12 4.22 -3.15
N ASN A 186 -16.15 3.50 -2.71
CA ASN A 186 -16.52 3.39 -1.31
C ASN A 186 -16.79 1.92 -0.95
N LEU A 187 -15.94 1.36 -0.11
CA LEU A 187 -16.08 0.02 0.45
C LEU A 187 -17.08 -0.04 1.60
N PHE A 188 -17.39 1.12 2.19
CA PHE A 188 -18.24 1.27 3.35
C PHE A 188 -19.70 1.56 2.95
N GLY A 189 -20.62 1.17 3.83
CA GLY A 189 -22.06 1.35 3.68
C GLY A 189 -22.73 0.42 2.66
N SER A 190 -23.98 0.76 2.36
CA SER A 190 -24.81 0.12 1.34
C SER A 190 -25.67 1.22 0.70
N GLY A 191 -25.23 1.76 -0.43
CA GLY A 191 -25.85 2.92 -1.08
C GLY A 191 -25.36 3.07 -2.53
N PRO A 192 -25.85 4.09 -3.26
CA PRO A 192 -25.48 4.32 -4.66
C PRO A 192 -23.99 4.65 -4.84
N ASP A 193 -23.34 5.20 -3.81
CA ASP A 193 -21.92 5.54 -3.82
C ASP A 193 -21.02 4.35 -3.46
N HIS A 194 -21.58 3.15 -3.29
CA HIS A 194 -20.82 1.93 -3.01
C HIS A 194 -20.22 1.36 -4.30
N GLY A 195 -18.95 0.96 -4.23
CA GLY A 195 -18.28 0.29 -5.34
C GLY A 195 -16.77 0.37 -5.23
N MET A 196 -16.10 -0.42 -6.04
CA MET A 196 -14.65 -0.46 -6.16
C MET A 196 -14.32 -0.21 -7.61
N TYR A 197 -13.53 0.83 -7.88
CA TYR A 197 -13.21 1.23 -9.23
C TYR A 197 -11.71 1.44 -9.40
N ALA A 198 -11.24 1.19 -10.62
CA ALA A 198 -9.91 1.56 -11.06
C ALA A 198 -9.94 2.02 -12.52
N CYS A 199 -9.00 2.88 -12.88
CA CYS A 199 -8.72 3.26 -14.26
C CYS A 199 -7.22 3.09 -14.57
N ALA A 200 -6.86 2.93 -15.85
CA ALA A 200 -5.48 2.76 -16.27
C ALA A 200 -4.71 4.08 -16.20
N GLY A 201 -3.49 4.02 -15.69
CA GLY A 201 -2.56 5.15 -15.69
C GLY A 201 -1.87 5.30 -17.05
N ALA A 202 -1.26 6.47 -17.26
CA ALA A 202 -0.67 6.82 -18.55
C ALA A 202 0.46 5.87 -19.01
N ALA A 203 1.18 5.22 -18.10
CA ALA A 203 2.22 4.26 -18.48
C ALA A 203 1.60 2.97 -19.04
N VAL A 204 0.53 2.48 -18.42
CA VAL A 204 -0.21 1.30 -18.90
C VAL A 204 -0.83 1.60 -20.27
N GLU A 205 -1.53 2.73 -20.40
CA GLU A 205 -2.15 3.12 -21.68
C GLU A 205 -1.11 3.22 -22.81
N ALA A 206 0.02 3.88 -22.56
CA ALA A 206 1.06 4.09 -23.57
C ALA A 206 1.76 2.80 -23.99
N GLN A 207 1.97 1.86 -23.06
CA GLN A 207 2.77 0.65 -23.32
C GLN A 207 1.93 -0.57 -23.70
N CYS A 208 0.70 -0.68 -23.18
CA CYS A 208 -0.18 -1.84 -23.37
C CYS A 208 -1.22 -1.60 -24.47
N GLY A 209 -1.51 -0.34 -24.80
CA GLY A 209 -2.54 0.05 -25.77
C GLY A 209 -3.95 0.00 -25.19
N ALA A 210 -4.84 0.82 -25.76
CA ALA A 210 -6.17 1.17 -25.23
C ALA A 210 -7.24 0.05 -25.22
N SER A 211 -6.85 -1.23 -25.30
CA SER A 211 -7.81 -2.34 -25.32
C SER A 211 -8.03 -2.87 -23.91
N SER A 212 -9.29 -2.92 -23.50
CA SER A 212 -9.78 -3.30 -22.16
C SER A 212 -9.30 -4.64 -21.59
N SER A 213 -8.67 -5.52 -22.39
CA SER A 213 -8.07 -6.77 -21.93
C SER A 213 -6.55 -6.68 -21.65
N ALA A 214 -5.87 -5.63 -22.13
CA ALA A 214 -4.44 -5.39 -21.93
C ALA A 214 -4.14 -4.36 -20.83
N GLU A 215 -5.12 -3.50 -20.51
CA GLU A 215 -4.99 -2.35 -19.61
C GLU A 215 -5.34 -2.63 -18.15
N VAL A 216 -5.95 -3.79 -17.88
CA VAL A 216 -6.40 -4.07 -16.53
C VAL A 216 -5.18 -4.16 -15.62
N PRO A 217 -5.11 -3.37 -14.53
CA PRO A 217 -4.03 -3.50 -13.57
C PRO A 217 -4.08 -4.92 -13.04
N TRP A 218 -3.18 -5.78 -13.53
CA TRP A 218 -3.28 -7.22 -13.33
C TRP A 218 -3.31 -7.49 -11.82
N ARG A 219 -2.46 -6.81 -11.06
CA ARG A 219 -2.45 -6.86 -9.60
C ARG A 219 -3.79 -6.55 -8.91
N SER A 220 -4.75 -5.89 -9.54
CA SER A 220 -6.00 -5.45 -8.88
C SER A 220 -7.17 -6.42 -9.07
N CYS A 221 -6.88 -7.66 -9.51
CA CYS A 221 -7.84 -8.71 -9.86
C CYS A 221 -8.85 -8.37 -10.96
N GLY A 222 -8.87 -7.15 -11.51
CA GLY A 222 -9.92 -6.70 -12.43
C GLY A 222 -10.08 -7.56 -13.69
N ALA A 223 -9.08 -8.36 -14.04
CA ALA A 223 -9.09 -9.27 -15.19
C ALA A 223 -9.62 -10.68 -14.85
N SER A 224 -9.92 -10.96 -13.57
CA SER A 224 -10.35 -12.28 -13.09
C SER A 224 -11.86 -12.36 -12.87
N GLU A 225 -12.47 -13.49 -13.28
CA GLU A 225 -13.88 -13.77 -12.98
C GLU A 225 -14.10 -13.80 -11.45
N GLY A 226 -15.03 -12.98 -10.96
CA GLY A 226 -15.35 -12.86 -9.54
C GLY A 226 -14.65 -11.70 -8.81
N CYS A 227 -13.80 -10.93 -9.48
CA CYS A 227 -13.30 -9.67 -8.93
C CYS A 227 -14.39 -8.59 -8.99
N ALA A 228 -14.70 -8.00 -7.84
CA ALA A 228 -15.72 -6.95 -7.76
C ALA A 228 -15.17 -5.53 -8.03
N LEU A 229 -13.90 -5.41 -8.42
CA LEU A 229 -13.31 -4.15 -8.90
C LEU A 229 -13.75 -3.92 -10.35
N ALA A 230 -14.47 -2.83 -10.59
CA ALA A 230 -14.84 -2.41 -11.92
C ALA A 230 -13.70 -1.59 -12.54
N PHE A 231 -13.31 -1.95 -13.77
CA PHE A 231 -12.35 -1.17 -14.53
C PHE A 231 -13.09 -0.17 -15.41
N ALA A 232 -12.85 1.12 -15.18
CA ALA A 232 -13.62 2.22 -15.76
C ALA A 232 -13.03 2.76 -17.08
N GLY A 233 -11.85 2.27 -17.50
CA GLY A 233 -11.16 2.68 -18.72
C GLY A 233 -9.88 3.47 -18.45
N PRO A 234 -9.43 4.30 -19.41
CA PRO A 234 -8.26 5.16 -19.27
C PRO A 234 -8.52 6.29 -18.26
N CYS A 235 -7.63 6.47 -17.28
CA CYS A 235 -7.77 7.60 -16.35
C CYS A 235 -7.70 8.93 -17.09
N ARG A 236 -6.83 9.01 -18.11
CA ARG A 236 -6.65 10.19 -18.96
C ARG A 236 -6.28 9.80 -20.39
N ASP A 237 -7.24 9.86 -21.29
CA ASP A 237 -6.99 9.59 -22.70
C ASP A 237 -6.55 10.88 -23.44
N LEU A 238 -5.26 10.97 -23.78
CA LEU A 238 -4.71 12.11 -24.53
C LEU A 238 -5.10 12.10 -26.02
N ALA A 239 -5.45 10.94 -26.57
CA ALA A 239 -5.85 10.80 -27.97
C ALA A 239 -7.34 11.09 -28.15
N GLN A 240 -8.15 10.71 -27.17
CA GLN A 240 -9.60 10.87 -27.12
C GLN A 240 -10.04 11.38 -25.75
N PRO A 241 -9.83 12.67 -25.41
CA PRO A 241 -10.19 13.22 -24.10
C PRO A 241 -11.66 13.04 -23.72
N GLU A 242 -12.54 12.86 -24.71
CA GLU A 242 -13.95 12.53 -24.52
C GLU A 242 -14.21 11.10 -24.00
N LEU A 243 -13.17 10.26 -23.88
CA LEU A 243 -13.23 8.89 -23.36
C LEU A 243 -12.48 8.71 -22.04
N GLN A 244 -12.06 9.81 -21.39
CA GLN A 244 -11.36 9.72 -20.11
C GLN A 244 -12.32 9.45 -18.93
N THR A 245 -11.81 8.75 -17.92
CA THR A 245 -12.56 8.44 -16.70
C THR A 245 -12.53 9.57 -15.66
N CYS A 246 -11.46 10.38 -15.64
CA CYS A 246 -11.24 11.38 -14.59
C CYS A 246 -11.33 12.80 -15.15
N GLU A 247 -12.06 13.69 -14.45
CA GLU A 247 -12.30 15.05 -14.92
C GLU A 247 -11.10 15.97 -14.76
N ASN A 248 -10.39 15.82 -13.65
CA ASN A 248 -9.26 16.66 -13.32
C ASN A 248 -7.98 15.83 -13.27
N THR A 249 -6.94 16.31 -13.95
CA THR A 249 -5.66 15.59 -14.05
C THR A 249 -4.51 16.57 -13.90
N SER A 250 -3.56 16.22 -13.03
CA SER A 250 -2.30 16.93 -12.89
C SER A 250 -1.18 16.16 -13.58
N ALA A 251 0.06 16.65 -13.45
CA ALA A 251 1.23 15.89 -13.85
C ALA A 251 1.49 14.68 -12.93
N ASP A 252 0.97 14.72 -11.69
CA ASP A 252 1.32 13.78 -10.63
C ASP A 252 0.20 12.80 -10.29
N PHE A 253 -1.07 13.18 -10.41
CA PHE A 253 -2.22 12.35 -10.07
C PHE A 253 -3.49 12.80 -10.81
N VAL A 254 -4.52 11.96 -10.77
CA VAL A 254 -5.86 12.25 -11.29
C VAL A 254 -6.87 12.36 -10.14
N GLU A 255 -7.95 13.08 -10.39
CA GLU A 255 -9.01 13.41 -9.42
C GLU A 255 -10.37 13.36 -10.12
N ASP A 256 -11.45 13.40 -9.34
CA ASP A 256 -12.82 13.50 -9.89
C ASP A 256 -13.14 12.37 -10.89
N CYS A 257 -12.86 11.13 -10.51
CA CYS A 257 -13.06 9.96 -11.38
C CYS A 257 -14.49 9.41 -11.29
N TYR A 258 -15.00 8.93 -12.42
CA TYR A 258 -16.36 8.41 -12.55
C TYR A 258 -16.41 6.88 -12.59
N THR A 259 -17.60 6.30 -12.41
CA THR A 259 -17.80 4.83 -12.45
C THR A 259 -17.51 4.21 -13.83
N GLU A 260 -17.50 5.00 -14.89
CA GLU A 260 -17.14 4.63 -16.26
C GLU A 260 -16.60 5.86 -17.00
N ALA A 261 -15.86 5.63 -18.09
CA ALA A 261 -15.40 6.67 -19.01
C ALA A 261 -16.55 7.54 -19.55
N SER A 262 -16.25 8.80 -19.88
CA SER A 262 -17.20 9.63 -20.62
C SER A 262 -17.52 9.03 -22.00
N GLY A 263 -18.71 9.35 -22.50
CA GLY A 263 -19.08 9.05 -23.88
C GLY A 263 -18.75 10.22 -24.82
N PRO A 264 -19.02 10.05 -26.13
CA PRO A 264 -18.86 11.12 -27.12
C PRO A 264 -19.65 12.40 -26.79
N ASP A 265 -20.75 12.24 -26.04
CA ASP A 265 -21.62 13.32 -25.58
C ASP A 265 -21.23 13.88 -24.20
N GLY A 266 -20.07 13.47 -23.64
CA GLY A 266 -19.56 13.83 -22.33
C GLY A 266 -19.99 12.87 -21.20
N TRP A 267 -19.73 13.26 -19.94
CA TRP A 267 -20.21 12.51 -18.78
C TRP A 267 -21.74 12.62 -18.68
N SER A 268 -22.41 11.47 -18.66
CA SER A 268 -23.85 11.44 -18.47
C SER A 268 -24.19 11.83 -17.03
N GLY A 269 -25.30 12.55 -16.82
CA GLY A 269 -25.71 13.02 -15.48
C GLY A 269 -26.10 11.94 -14.47
N GLY A 270 -25.93 10.65 -14.80
CA GLY A 270 -26.17 9.51 -13.94
C GLY A 270 -24.90 8.87 -13.35
N LEU A 271 -23.71 9.31 -13.75
CA LEU A 271 -22.45 8.76 -13.24
C LEU A 271 -22.14 9.28 -11.84
N VAL A 272 -21.75 8.36 -10.95
CA VAL A 272 -21.26 8.73 -9.62
C VAL A 272 -19.81 9.20 -9.75
N LYS A 273 -19.52 10.37 -9.17
CA LYS A 273 -18.19 10.97 -9.14
C LYS A 273 -17.51 10.75 -7.80
N TYR A 274 -16.23 10.40 -7.84
CA TYR A 274 -15.37 10.20 -6.68
C TYR A 274 -14.21 11.21 -6.74
N PRO A 275 -14.25 12.27 -5.91
CA PRO A 275 -13.12 13.19 -5.77
C PRO A 275 -11.87 12.53 -5.15
N GLU A 276 -12.08 11.61 -4.21
CA GLU A 276 -11.03 10.97 -3.41
C GLU A 276 -10.40 9.80 -4.18
N VAL A 277 -9.33 10.12 -4.92
CA VAL A 277 -8.66 9.21 -5.84
C VAL A 277 -7.19 9.06 -5.45
N ILE A 278 -6.70 7.83 -5.43
CA ILE A 278 -5.28 7.52 -5.22
C ILE A 278 -4.69 6.96 -6.50
N THR A 279 -3.75 7.72 -7.06
CA THR A 279 -2.92 7.31 -8.20
C THR A 279 -1.70 6.53 -7.71
N VAL A 280 -1.41 5.40 -8.34
CA VAL A 280 -0.27 4.53 -8.03
C VAL A 280 0.81 4.66 -9.10
N TYR A 281 2.05 4.81 -8.65
CA TYR A 281 3.24 4.74 -9.48
C TYR A 281 4.14 3.58 -9.07
N LEU A 282 4.75 2.96 -10.07
CA LEU A 282 5.74 1.90 -9.92
C LEU A 282 7.14 2.38 -10.31
N GLU A 283 8.14 1.67 -9.83
CA GLU A 283 9.45 1.69 -10.43
C GLU A 283 9.39 1.07 -11.83
N ARG A 284 10.27 1.54 -12.71
CA ARG A 284 10.30 1.12 -14.11
C ARG A 284 10.49 -0.40 -14.26
N ASP A 285 11.42 -0.96 -13.50
CA ASP A 285 11.76 -2.38 -13.62
C ASP A 285 10.62 -3.26 -13.08
N ASP A 286 9.93 -2.82 -12.03
CA ASP A 286 8.72 -3.48 -11.52
C ASP A 286 7.56 -3.42 -12.51
N PHE A 287 7.35 -2.26 -13.17
CA PHE A 287 6.35 -2.15 -14.23
C PHE A 287 6.64 -3.16 -15.36
N ASN A 288 7.88 -3.21 -15.84
CA ASN A 288 8.27 -4.13 -16.91
C ASN A 288 8.11 -5.61 -16.51
N ALA A 289 8.30 -5.93 -15.23
CA ALA A 289 8.11 -7.28 -14.70
C ALA A 289 6.62 -7.66 -14.56
N LEU A 290 5.78 -6.71 -14.13
CA LEU A 290 4.34 -6.92 -13.92
C LEU A 290 3.53 -6.90 -15.23
N TYR A 291 4.03 -6.20 -16.25
CA TYR A 291 3.37 -6.02 -17.55
C TYR A 291 4.21 -6.59 -18.72
N PRO A 292 4.57 -7.89 -18.70
CA PRO A 292 5.47 -8.47 -19.71
C PRO A 292 4.84 -8.55 -21.12
N GLY A 293 3.52 -8.35 -21.24
CA GLY A 293 2.81 -8.28 -22.52
C GLY A 293 2.83 -6.90 -23.17
N CYS A 294 3.30 -5.88 -22.46
CA CYS A 294 3.33 -4.49 -22.91
C CYS A 294 4.73 -4.12 -23.43
N ALA A 295 4.83 -3.03 -24.17
CA ALA A 295 6.14 -2.49 -24.55
C ALA A 295 6.91 -2.06 -23.29
N PRO A 296 8.20 -2.43 -23.14
CA PRO A 296 8.95 -2.11 -21.94
C PRO A 296 9.24 -0.61 -21.88
N LEU A 297 9.13 -0.05 -20.67
CA LEU A 297 9.58 1.32 -20.41
C LEU A 297 11.11 1.42 -20.58
N PRO A 298 11.60 2.50 -21.24
CA PRO A 298 12.99 2.64 -21.67
C PRO A 298 13.97 2.90 -20.52
#